data_AF-A0A837KK07-F1
#
_entry.id   AF-A0A837KK07-F1
#
_cell.length_a   1.000
_cell.length_b   1.000
_cell.length_c   1.000
_cell.angle_alpha   90.00
_cell.angle_beta   90.00
_cell.angle_gamma   90.00
#
_symmetry.space_group_name_H-M   'P 1'
#
loop_
_entity.id
_entity.type
_entity.pdbx_description
1 polymer ?
#
loop_
_entity_poly.entity_id
_entity_poly.type
_entity_poly.pdbx_seq_one_letter_code
_entity_poly.pdbx_strand_id
1 'polypeptide(L)'
;MSEIVPNESALLQGLLNKVILYRFTRNLDKELEDRKISHAELSGSTGRSGNWFNRTFNELEDMRISTFIKSISAINKIISGNYKFKPVEVHKVLDEEMFKVASVSIDLSMNGVEYLLQNDADMCKFFLEIRFYVDALKALDGKLSYDEIHAYEQILTRINTEGN
;
A
#
# COMPACT_ATOMS: atom_id res chain seq x y z
N MET A 1 4.96 8.70 35.24
CA MET A 1 4.85 7.73 34.14
C MET A 1 4.63 8.55 32.89
N SER A 2 5.67 8.78 32.10
CA SER A 2 5.55 9.50 30.83
C SER A 2 4.98 8.53 29.80
N GLU A 3 3.76 8.79 29.35
CA GLU A 3 3.24 8.14 28.15
C GLU A 3 4.24 8.38 27.01
N ILE A 4 4.81 7.29 26.50
CA ILE A 4 5.68 7.33 25.33
C ILE A 4 4.73 7.56 24.15
N VAL A 5 4.48 8.83 23.83
CA VAL A 5 3.79 9.21 22.60
C VAL A 5 4.60 8.61 21.44
N PRO A 6 4.00 7.82 20.54
CA PRO A 6 4.72 7.27 19.41
C PRO A 6 5.36 8.41 18.61
N ASN A 7 6.62 8.24 18.20
CA ASN A 7 7.30 9.17 17.31
C ASN A 7 6.44 9.40 16.06
N GLU A 8 6.12 10.65 15.72
CA GLU A 8 5.33 11.04 14.54
C GLU A 8 5.83 10.34 13.26
N SER A 9 7.15 10.20 13.13
CA SER A 9 7.77 9.49 12.00
C SER A 9 7.40 8.00 11.96
N ALA A 10 7.27 7.34 13.12
CA ALA A 10 6.87 5.94 13.20
C ALA A 10 5.38 5.75 12.87
N LEU A 11 4.52 6.68 13.27
CA LEU A 11 3.10 6.67 12.89
C LEU A 11 2.93 6.84 11.39
N LEU A 12 3.66 7.80 10.80
CA LEU A 12 3.64 8.01 9.35
C LEU A 12 4.19 6.78 8.60
N GLN A 13 5.26 6.15 9.06
CA GLN A 13 5.74 4.89 8.48
C GLN A 13 4.69 3.77 8.55
N GLY A 14 3.97 3.65 9.66
CA GLY A 14 2.84 2.72 9.80
C GLY A 14 1.76 2.95 8.75
N LEU A 15 1.38 4.22 8.56
CA LEU A 15 0.44 4.64 7.52
C LEU A 15 0.97 4.33 6.11
N LEU A 16 2.21 4.70 5.80
CA LEU A 16 2.81 4.46 4.47
C LEU A 16 2.90 2.95 4.15
N ASN A 17 3.21 2.11 5.12
CA ASN A 17 3.18 0.66 4.96
C ASN A 17 1.77 0.17 4.57
N LYS A 18 0.72 0.71 5.19
CA LYS A 18 -0.67 0.38 4.83
C LYS A 18 -1.04 0.87 3.43
N VAL A 19 -0.52 2.01 3.00
CA VAL A 19 -0.66 2.50 1.62
C VAL A 19 0.00 1.52 0.63
N ILE A 20 1.21 1.03 0.94
CA ILE A 20 1.89 0.01 0.12
C ILE A 20 1.05 -1.26 0.02
N LEU A 21 0.52 -1.77 1.14
CA LEU A 21 -0.30 -2.99 1.15
C LEU A 21 -1.63 -2.81 0.41
N TYR A 22 -2.29 -1.66 0.60
CA TYR A 22 -3.48 -1.29 -0.15
C TYR A 22 -3.22 -1.31 -1.65
N ARG A 23 -2.18 -0.58 -2.08
CA ARG A 23 -1.86 -0.49 -3.50
C ARG A 23 -1.45 -1.84 -4.10
N PHE A 24 -0.59 -2.59 -3.41
CA PHE A 24 -0.18 -3.93 -3.83
C PHE A 24 -1.38 -4.86 -4.06
N THR A 25 -2.29 -4.93 -3.09
CA THR A 25 -3.46 -5.82 -3.18
C THR A 25 -4.43 -5.38 -4.27
N ARG A 26 -4.63 -4.06 -4.47
CA ARG A 26 -5.48 -3.52 -5.55
C ARG A 26 -4.87 -3.71 -6.95
N ASN A 27 -3.55 -3.58 -7.08
CA ASN A 27 -2.87 -3.87 -8.34
C ASN A 27 -2.99 -5.35 -8.71
N LEU A 28 -2.81 -6.25 -7.74
CA LEU A 28 -2.98 -7.68 -7.96
C LEU A 28 -4.44 -8.01 -8.32
N ASP A 29 -5.40 -7.41 -7.63
CA ASP A 29 -6.83 -7.57 -7.90
C ASP A 29 -7.22 -7.09 -9.30
N LYS A 30 -6.71 -5.94 -9.73
CA LYS A 30 -6.90 -5.44 -11.09
C LYS A 30 -6.41 -6.45 -12.15
N GLU A 31 -5.26 -7.09 -11.93
CA GLU A 31 -4.77 -8.14 -12.84
C GLU A 31 -5.70 -9.36 -12.90
N LEU A 32 -6.43 -9.66 -11.81
CA LEU A 32 -7.47 -10.69 -11.78
C LEU A 32 -8.72 -10.25 -12.54
N GLU A 33 -9.22 -9.04 -12.29
CA GLU A 33 -10.39 -8.47 -12.95
C GLU A 33 -10.20 -8.41 -14.47
N ASP A 34 -9.07 -7.88 -14.94
CA ASP A 34 -8.72 -7.76 -16.35
C ASP A 34 -8.69 -9.13 -17.07
N ARG A 35 -8.41 -10.20 -16.32
CA ARG A 35 -8.35 -11.58 -16.81
C ARG A 35 -9.57 -12.42 -16.45
N LYS A 36 -10.56 -11.84 -15.78
CA LYS A 36 -11.78 -12.50 -15.30
C LYS A 36 -11.50 -13.69 -14.38
N ILE A 37 -10.46 -13.59 -13.57
CA ILE A 37 -10.10 -14.60 -12.57
C ILE A 37 -10.76 -14.22 -11.26
N SER A 38 -11.45 -15.16 -10.63
CA SER A 38 -12.05 -14.89 -9.31
C SER A 38 -11.03 -15.01 -8.18
N HIS A 39 -11.28 -14.34 -7.05
CA HIS A 39 -10.45 -14.48 -5.84
C HIS A 39 -10.37 -15.94 -5.35
N ALA A 40 -11.47 -16.68 -5.49
CA ALA A 40 -11.55 -18.08 -5.12
C ALA A 40 -10.65 -18.95 -6.03
N GLU A 41 -10.65 -18.67 -7.34
CA GLU A 41 -9.82 -19.37 -8.31
C GLU A 41 -8.33 -19.11 -8.09
N LEU A 42 -7.93 -17.86 -7.79
CA LEU A 42 -6.55 -17.56 -7.39
C LEU A 42 -6.17 -18.31 -6.10
N SER A 43 -7.05 -18.30 -5.10
CA SER A 43 -6.79 -18.97 -3.82
C SER A 43 -6.55 -20.47 -4.02
N GLY A 44 -7.42 -21.15 -4.76
CA GLY A 44 -7.25 -22.57 -5.11
C GLY A 44 -5.97 -22.84 -5.90
N SER A 45 -5.67 -21.99 -6.89
CA SER A 45 -4.50 -22.17 -7.78
C SER A 45 -3.16 -21.90 -7.10
N THR A 46 -3.15 -21.14 -6.01
CA THR A 46 -1.95 -20.93 -5.17
C THR A 46 -1.73 -22.03 -4.13
N GLY A 47 -2.62 -23.03 -4.07
CA GLY A 47 -2.61 -24.10 -3.08
C GLY A 47 -3.01 -23.62 -1.68
N ARG A 48 -3.74 -22.49 -1.59
CA ARG A 48 -4.28 -21.96 -0.34
C ARG A 48 -5.75 -22.35 -0.20
N SER A 49 -6.17 -22.62 1.03
CA SER A 49 -7.54 -23.02 1.31
C SER A 49 -8.49 -21.82 1.31
N GLY A 50 -9.73 -22.08 0.89
CA GLY A 50 -10.87 -21.17 1.09
C GLY A 50 -10.76 -19.83 0.36
N ASN A 51 -11.19 -18.76 1.05
CA ASN A 51 -11.29 -17.39 0.57
C ASN A 51 -10.03 -16.56 0.88
N TRP A 52 -8.86 -17.20 0.88
CA TRP A 52 -7.61 -16.59 1.34
C TRP A 52 -7.34 -15.23 0.70
N PHE A 53 -7.41 -15.12 -0.63
CA PHE A 53 -7.09 -13.86 -1.30
C PHE A 53 -8.09 -12.76 -0.93
N ASN A 54 -9.38 -13.08 -0.82
CA ASN A 54 -10.39 -12.14 -0.36
C ASN A 54 -10.11 -11.65 1.07
N ARG A 55 -9.62 -12.52 1.97
CA ARG A 55 -9.18 -12.09 3.29
C ARG A 55 -7.96 -11.17 3.21
N THR A 56 -6.93 -11.54 2.46
CA THR A 56 -5.75 -10.68 2.26
C THR A 56 -6.10 -9.32 1.66
N PHE A 57 -7.04 -9.29 0.71
CA PHE A 57 -7.53 -8.06 0.06
C PHE A 57 -8.29 -7.13 1.01
N ASN A 58 -9.13 -7.70 1.89
CA ASN A 58 -9.93 -6.94 2.86
C ASN A 58 -9.13 -6.55 4.09
N GLU A 59 -8.26 -7.44 4.58
CA GLU A 59 -7.49 -7.25 5.80
C GLU A 59 -6.16 -6.54 5.58
N LEU A 60 -5.77 -6.30 4.32
CA LEU A 60 -4.46 -5.77 3.96
C LEU A 60 -3.34 -6.59 4.60
N GLU A 61 -3.48 -7.93 4.55
CA GLU A 61 -2.45 -8.82 5.11
C GLU A 61 -1.14 -8.66 4.33
N ASP A 62 -0.03 -8.54 5.06
CA ASP A 62 1.29 -8.57 4.44
C ASP A 62 1.55 -9.93 3.78
N MET A 63 1.74 -9.88 2.47
CA MET A 63 1.93 -11.05 1.64
C MET A 63 3.42 -11.39 1.59
N ARG A 64 3.80 -12.52 2.22
CA ARG A 64 5.16 -13.08 2.07
C ARG A 64 5.55 -13.20 0.60
N ILE A 65 6.80 -12.90 0.27
CA ILE A 65 7.34 -12.94 -1.11
C ILE A 65 7.03 -14.26 -1.85
N SER A 66 7.11 -15.41 -1.16
CA SER A 66 6.79 -16.72 -1.75
C SER A 66 5.32 -16.85 -2.17
N THR A 67 4.42 -16.18 -1.46
CA THR A 67 3.00 -16.09 -1.80
C THR A 67 2.78 -15.21 -3.01
N PHE A 68 3.45 -14.07 -3.06
CA PHE A 68 3.38 -13.15 -4.19
C PHE A 68 3.82 -13.84 -5.48
N ILE A 69 5.00 -14.47 -5.48
CA ILE A 69 5.53 -15.22 -6.63
C ILE A 69 4.56 -16.33 -7.06
N LYS A 70 3.98 -17.06 -6.09
CA LYS A 70 2.97 -18.08 -6.38
C LYS A 70 1.69 -17.47 -6.98
N SER A 71 1.27 -16.29 -6.55
CA SER A 71 0.07 -15.63 -7.05
C SER A 71 0.25 -15.23 -8.52
N ILE A 72 1.37 -14.61 -8.87
CA ILE A 72 1.72 -14.30 -10.27
C ILE A 72 1.80 -15.56 -11.12
N SER A 73 2.47 -16.60 -10.61
CA SER A 73 2.60 -17.89 -11.32
C SER A 73 1.25 -18.58 -11.51
N ALA A 74 0.36 -18.49 -10.51
CA ALA A 74 -0.98 -19.04 -10.56
C ALA A 74 -1.83 -18.33 -11.62
N ILE A 75 -1.81 -16.99 -11.65
CA ILE A 75 -2.50 -16.20 -12.69
C ILE A 75 -2.03 -16.64 -14.07
N ASN A 76 -0.71 -16.69 -14.30
CA ASN A 76 -0.14 -17.08 -15.59
C ASN A 76 -0.49 -18.52 -15.98
N LYS A 77 -0.61 -19.42 -15.01
CA LYS A 77 -1.05 -20.80 -15.25
C LYS A 77 -2.54 -20.88 -15.60
N ILE A 78 -3.40 -20.10 -14.93
CA ILE A 78 -4.85 -20.05 -15.21
C ILE A 78 -5.11 -19.57 -16.63
N ILE A 79 -4.41 -18.51 -17.07
CA ILE A 79 -4.59 -17.96 -18.42
C ILE A 79 -3.82 -18.72 -19.50
N SER A 80 -3.03 -19.74 -19.14
CA SER A 80 -2.23 -20.49 -20.09
C SER A 80 -3.11 -21.13 -21.16
N GLY A 81 -2.85 -20.81 -22.43
CA GLY A 81 -3.66 -21.27 -23.56
C GLY A 81 -4.75 -20.29 -24.00
N ASN A 82 -4.96 -19.18 -23.26
CA ASN A 82 -5.81 -18.09 -23.70
C ASN A 82 -4.98 -16.97 -24.36
N TYR A 83 -4.87 -17.04 -25.69
CA TYR A 83 -4.09 -16.08 -26.50
C TYR A 83 -4.53 -14.60 -26.37
N LYS A 84 -5.68 -14.33 -25.74
CA LYS A 84 -6.13 -12.94 -25.49
C LYS A 84 -5.37 -12.27 -24.35
N PHE A 85 -4.78 -13.04 -23.43
CA PHE A 85 -4.14 -12.51 -22.24
C PHE A 85 -2.62 -12.65 -22.31
N LYS A 86 -1.93 -11.59 -21.95
CA LYS A 86 -0.48 -11.62 -21.75
C LYS A 86 -0.17 -12.06 -20.31
N PRO A 87 0.99 -12.73 -20.09
CA PRO A 87 1.50 -12.98 -18.76
C PRO A 87 1.54 -11.70 -17.92
N VAL A 88 1.26 -11.81 -16.63
CA VAL A 88 1.38 -10.70 -15.69
C VAL A 88 2.85 -10.32 -15.54
N GLU A 89 3.14 -9.04 -15.78
CA GLU A 89 4.45 -8.46 -15.56
C GLU A 89 4.57 -7.99 -14.11
N VAL A 90 5.70 -8.29 -13.45
CA VAL A 90 5.89 -7.97 -12.03
C VAL A 90 5.66 -6.48 -11.73
N HIS A 91 6.07 -5.58 -12.63
CA HIS A 91 5.94 -4.14 -12.47
C HIS A 91 4.50 -3.62 -12.58
N LYS A 92 3.55 -4.46 -13.03
CA LYS A 92 2.11 -4.14 -12.97
C LYS A 92 1.56 -4.30 -11.57
N VAL A 93 2.18 -5.14 -10.76
CA VAL A 93 1.80 -5.36 -9.36
C VAL A 93 2.67 -4.51 -8.41
N LEU A 94 3.98 -4.47 -8.66
CA LEU A 94 4.95 -3.64 -7.94
C LEU A 94 5.31 -2.42 -8.80
N ASP A 95 4.52 -1.35 -8.71
CA ASP A 95 4.69 -0.17 -9.55
C ASP A 95 5.55 0.93 -8.91
N GLU A 96 5.91 1.93 -9.71
CA GLU A 96 6.78 3.06 -9.32
C GLU A 96 6.25 3.83 -8.10
N GLU A 97 4.95 3.93 -7.94
CA GLU A 97 4.34 4.68 -6.85
C GLU A 97 4.50 3.93 -5.51
N MET A 98 4.44 2.59 -5.52
CA MET A 98 4.81 1.81 -4.33
C MET A 98 6.27 2.04 -3.93
N PHE A 99 7.18 2.10 -4.91
CA PHE A 99 8.60 2.38 -4.64
C PHE A 99 8.80 3.81 -4.13
N LYS A 100 8.05 4.80 -4.64
CA LYS A 100 8.06 6.18 -4.12
C LYS A 100 7.64 6.21 -2.65
N VAL A 101 6.53 5.55 -2.30
CA VAL A 101 6.05 5.46 -0.91
C VAL A 101 7.08 4.78 0.00
N ALA A 102 7.70 3.70 -0.46
CA ALA A 102 8.75 3.01 0.29
C ALA A 102 10.00 3.90 0.50
N SER A 103 10.41 4.67 -0.52
CA SER A 103 11.51 5.62 -0.40
C SER A 103 11.24 6.65 0.68
N VAL A 104 10.07 7.30 0.66
CA VAL A 104 9.70 8.29 1.68
C VAL A 104 9.63 7.67 3.08
N SER A 105 9.14 6.43 3.19
CA SER A 105 9.14 5.70 4.46
C SER A 105 10.55 5.48 5.01
N ILE A 106 11.53 5.21 4.14
CA ILE A 106 12.95 5.09 4.52
C ILE A 106 13.48 6.45 4.95
N ASP A 107 13.22 7.50 4.19
CA ASP A 107 13.69 8.86 4.50
C ASP A 107 13.14 9.36 5.84
N LEU A 108 11.87 9.07 6.15
CA LEU A 108 11.26 9.37 7.45
C LEU A 108 11.98 8.67 8.61
N SER A 109 12.48 7.46 8.39
CA SER A 109 13.23 6.71 9.42
C SER A 109 14.61 7.30 9.69
N MET A 110 15.19 7.99 8.71
CA MET A 110 16.55 8.52 8.77
C MET A 110 16.59 9.98 9.24
N ASN A 111 15.66 10.81 8.75
CA ASN A 111 15.77 12.27 8.84
C ASN A 111 14.69 12.91 9.72
N GLY A 112 13.61 12.21 10.06
CA GLY A 112 12.46 12.79 10.76
C GLY A 112 11.61 13.70 9.86
N VAL A 113 10.36 13.92 10.23
CA VAL A 113 9.38 14.58 9.35
C VAL A 113 9.64 16.09 9.19
N GLU A 114 10.04 16.79 10.26
CA GLU A 114 10.30 18.24 10.20
C GLU A 114 11.43 18.56 9.23
N TYR A 115 12.52 17.80 9.30
CA TYR A 115 13.66 18.00 8.40
C TYR A 115 13.25 17.80 6.93
N LEU A 116 12.47 16.75 6.65
CA LEU A 116 12.03 16.44 5.29
C LEU A 116 11.13 17.52 4.72
N LEU A 117 10.16 18.01 5.49
CA LEU A 117 9.27 19.09 5.02
C LEU A 117 10.02 20.41 4.77
N GLN A 118 11.04 20.72 5.57
CA GLN A 118 11.80 21.96 5.43
C GLN A 118 12.81 21.94 4.27
N ASN A 119 13.37 20.77 3.95
CA ASN A 119 14.51 20.66 3.04
C ASN A 119 14.17 19.99 1.71
N ASP A 120 12.99 19.40 1.56
CA ASP A 120 12.57 18.72 0.34
C ASP A 120 11.15 19.17 -0.09
N ALA A 121 11.09 20.01 -1.12
CA ALA A 121 9.84 20.52 -1.67
C ALA A 121 8.94 19.41 -2.26
N ASP A 122 9.53 18.30 -2.73
CA ASP A 122 8.77 17.17 -3.26
C ASP A 122 8.07 16.37 -2.15
N MET A 123 8.52 16.48 -0.89
CA MET A 123 7.86 15.84 0.26
C MET A 123 6.49 16.46 0.54
N CYS A 124 6.37 17.79 0.48
CA CYS A 124 5.07 18.45 0.63
C CYS A 124 4.08 17.97 -0.44
N LYS A 125 4.53 17.91 -1.69
CA LYS A 125 3.72 17.38 -2.80
C LYS A 125 3.37 15.92 -2.58
N PHE A 126 4.31 15.09 -2.15
CA PHE A 126 4.06 13.68 -1.82
C PHE A 126 2.93 13.53 -0.80
N PHE A 127 3.01 14.21 0.36
CA PHE A 127 1.98 14.07 1.39
C PHE A 127 0.60 14.55 0.93
N LEU A 128 0.53 15.55 0.05
CA LEU A 128 -0.71 15.97 -0.60
C LEU A 128 -1.25 14.90 -1.56
N GLU A 129 -0.39 14.28 -2.35
CA GLU A 129 -0.76 13.22 -3.30
C GLU A 129 -1.24 11.94 -2.61
N ILE A 130 -0.60 11.54 -1.49
CA ILE A 130 -1.00 10.30 -0.80
C ILE A 130 -2.40 10.38 -0.18
N ARG A 131 -2.97 11.59 -0.07
CA ARG A 131 -4.29 11.84 0.52
C ARG A 131 -5.35 10.93 -0.07
N PHE A 132 -5.28 10.67 -1.37
CA PHE A 132 -6.18 9.74 -2.04
C PHE A 132 -6.18 8.35 -1.38
N TYR A 133 -5.01 7.80 -1.08
CA TYR A 133 -4.91 6.49 -0.40
C TYR A 133 -5.34 6.57 1.06
N VAL A 134 -5.02 7.67 1.75
CA VAL A 134 -5.44 7.85 3.14
C VAL A 134 -6.96 7.91 3.23
N ASP A 135 -7.62 8.66 2.35
CA ASP A 135 -9.08 8.75 2.31
C ASP A 135 -9.71 7.40 1.93
N ALA A 136 -9.10 6.66 0.99
CA ALA A 136 -9.54 5.30 0.66
C ALA A 136 -9.39 4.33 1.84
N LEU A 137 -8.29 4.43 2.59
CA LEU A 137 -8.04 3.62 3.79
C LEU A 137 -8.95 4.01 4.96
N LYS A 138 -9.27 5.29 5.13
CA LYS A 138 -10.27 5.78 6.11
C LYS A 138 -11.66 5.21 5.84
N ALA A 139 -12.01 5.04 4.57
CA ALA A 139 -13.28 4.42 4.18
C ALA A 139 -13.34 2.91 4.47
N LEU A 140 -12.19 2.27 4.70
CA LEU A 140 -12.09 0.88 5.16
C LEU A 140 -12.03 0.85 6.69
N ASP A 141 -13.09 0.32 7.30
CA ASP A 141 -13.20 0.29 8.76
C ASP A 141 -11.99 -0.40 9.43
N GLY A 142 -11.47 0.25 10.46
CA GLY A 142 -10.36 -0.24 11.29
C GLY A 142 -8.99 -0.37 10.61
N LYS A 143 -8.78 0.14 9.38
CA LYS A 143 -7.46 0.01 8.71
C LYS A 143 -6.44 1.04 9.17
N LEU A 144 -6.86 2.25 9.50
CA LEU A 144 -6.00 3.28 10.07
C LEU A 144 -6.33 3.49 11.55
N SER A 145 -5.30 3.64 12.38
CA SER A 145 -5.48 4.05 13.76
C SER A 145 -5.77 5.55 13.85
N TYR A 146 -6.37 5.97 14.96
CA TYR A 146 -6.58 7.40 15.24
C TYR A 146 -5.26 8.17 15.21
N ASP A 147 -4.20 7.62 15.82
CA ASP A 147 -2.89 8.27 15.89
C ASP A 147 -2.23 8.44 14.52
N GLU A 148 -2.36 7.44 13.62
CA GLU A 148 -1.87 7.54 12.24
C GLU A 148 -2.60 8.63 11.46
N ILE A 149 -3.93 8.68 11.58
CA ILE A 149 -4.76 9.71 10.95
C ILE A 149 -4.36 11.09 11.46
N HIS A 150 -4.24 11.23 12.78
CA HIS A 150 -3.92 12.49 13.42
C HIS A 150 -2.54 12.99 13.02
N ALA A 151 -1.51 12.13 13.03
CA ALA A 151 -0.17 12.47 12.58
C ALA A 151 -0.19 12.98 11.13
N TYR A 152 -0.89 12.30 10.23
CA TYR A 152 -1.00 12.75 8.84
C TYR A 152 -1.72 14.11 8.70
N GLU A 153 -2.79 14.35 9.44
CA GLU A 153 -3.53 15.62 9.42
C GLU A 153 -2.70 16.79 9.96
N GLN A 154 -1.81 16.54 10.94
CA GLN A 154 -0.86 17.53 11.41
C GLN A 154 0.11 17.93 10.29
N ILE A 155 0.63 16.97 9.53
CA ILE A 155 1.49 17.26 8.37
C ILE A 155 0.77 18.10 7.33
N LEU A 156 -0.47 17.76 6.97
CA LEU A 156 -1.25 18.56 6.03
C LEU A 156 -1.49 19.98 6.54
N THR A 157 -1.73 20.13 7.85
CA THR A 157 -1.91 21.45 8.46
C THR A 157 -0.64 22.27 8.36
N ARG A 158 0.53 21.70 8.70
CA ARG A 158 1.84 22.36 8.60
C ARG A 158 2.12 22.84 7.17
N ILE A 159 1.90 21.98 6.18
CA ILE A 159 2.06 22.31 4.75
C ILE A 159 1.17 23.51 4.36
N ASN A 160 -0.07 23.56 4.83
CA ASN A 160 -1.01 24.64 4.51
C ASN A 160 -0.71 25.95 5.26
N THR A 161 -0.10 25.89 6.44
CA THR A 161 0.26 27.07 7.24
C THR A 161 1.61 27.67 6.85
N GLU A 162 2.57 26.87 6.40
CA GLU A 162 3.90 27.31 5.98
C GLU A 162 3.96 27.69 4.48
N GLY A 163 2.91 27.34 3.72
CA GLY A 163 2.74 27.70 2.31
C GLY A 163 2.03 29.04 2.04
N ASN A 164 1.76 29.86 3.06
CA ASN A 164 1.18 31.21 2.95
C ASN A 164 2.12 32.29 3.51
#